data_AF-A0A829PZI4-F1
#
_entry.id   AF-A0A829PZI4-F1
#
_cell.length_a   1.000
_cell.length_b   1.000
_cell.length_c   1.000
_cell.angle_alpha   90.00
_cell.angle_beta   90.00
_cell.angle_gamma   90.00
#
_symmetry.space_group_name_H-M   'P 1'
#
loop_
_entity.id
_entity.type
_entity.pdbx_description
1 polymer ?
#
loop_
_entity_poly.entity_id
_entity_poly.type
_entity_poly.pdbx_seq_one_letter_code
_entity_poly.pdbx_strand_id
1 'polypeptide(L)'
;MSAHVKIRHHRVPAVDPAKDSVDVVTTAKLGHVTGTIIRSVYDHGTVTHEAHLEVTGDNSPSQLDDPQDLRNLGTVALALADELAAANR
;
A
#
# COMPACT_ATOMS: atom_id res chain seq x y z
N MET A 1 -14.36 -17.65 -10.25
CA MET A 1 -14.67 -16.26 -9.83
C MET A 1 -13.33 -15.52 -9.79
N SER A 2 -13.08 -14.58 -10.70
CA SER A 2 -11.82 -13.82 -10.70
C SER A 2 -11.84 -12.79 -9.58
N ALA A 3 -10.92 -12.92 -8.64
CA ALA A 3 -10.71 -11.94 -7.59
C ALA A 3 -10.00 -10.71 -8.18
N HIS A 4 -10.68 -9.56 -8.19
CA HIS A 4 -10.08 -8.29 -8.66
C HIS A 4 -9.62 -7.46 -7.46
N VAL A 5 -8.34 -7.10 -7.44
CA VAL A 5 -7.80 -6.13 -6.47
C VAL A 5 -8.44 -4.77 -6.73
N LYS A 6 -8.92 -4.12 -5.67
CA LYS A 6 -9.42 -2.75 -5.74
C LYS A 6 -8.27 -1.80 -5.43
N ILE A 7 -7.86 -0.99 -6.41
CA ILE A 7 -6.82 0.03 -6.26
C ILE A 7 -7.49 1.40 -6.19
N ARG A 8 -7.06 2.23 -5.25
CA ARG A 8 -7.45 3.63 -5.10
C ARG A 8 -6.21 4.50 -4.97
N HIS A 9 -6.08 5.46 -5.87
CA HIS A 9 -5.10 6.54 -5.74
C HIS A 9 -5.66 7.70 -4.95
N HIS A 10 -4.83 8.28 -4.10
CA HIS A 10 -5.16 9.43 -3.28
C HIS A 10 -4.43 10.65 -3.81
N ARG A 11 -5.16 11.76 -3.92
CA ARG A 11 -4.55 13.02 -4.30
C ARG A 11 -3.72 13.52 -3.12
N VAL A 12 -2.46 13.82 -3.41
CA VAL A 12 -1.51 14.33 -2.43
C VAL A 12 -1.08 15.76 -2.75
N PRO A 13 -0.78 16.58 -1.73
CA PRO A 13 -0.29 17.94 -1.94
C PRO A 13 1.03 17.98 -2.71
N ALA A 14 1.32 19.12 -3.32
CA ALA A 14 2.65 19.39 -3.86
C ALA A 14 3.68 19.39 -2.71
N VAL A 15 4.89 18.94 -3.01
CA VAL A 15 5.99 18.91 -2.04
C VAL A 15 6.35 20.33 -1.61
N ASP A 16 6.31 20.57 -0.30
CA ASP A 16 6.84 21.77 0.34
C ASP A 16 8.15 21.39 1.04
N PRO A 17 9.33 21.75 0.49
CA PRO A 17 10.62 21.33 1.04
C PRO A 17 10.92 21.93 2.43
N ALA A 18 10.10 22.87 2.91
CA ALA A 18 10.18 23.42 4.25
C ALA A 18 9.38 22.61 5.29
N LYS A 19 8.66 21.55 4.89
CA LYS A 19 7.82 20.75 5.78
C LYS A 19 8.01 19.26 5.57
N ASP A 20 8.19 18.57 6.68
CA ASP A 20 8.10 17.12 6.69
C ASP A 20 6.63 16.68 6.56
N SER A 21 6.39 15.60 5.82
CA SER A 21 5.03 15.07 5.63
C SER A 21 5.04 13.58 5.32
N VAL A 22 3.94 12.91 5.68
CA VAL A 22 3.65 11.53 5.33
C VAL A 22 2.22 11.49 4.80
N ASP A 23 2.07 11.04 3.55
CA ASP A 23 0.77 10.93 2.89
C ASP A 23 0.56 9.52 2.34
N VAL A 24 -0.65 8.98 2.48
CA VAL A 24 -1.04 7.78 1.73
C VAL A 24 -1.28 8.17 0.28
N VAL A 25 -0.57 7.54 -0.67
CA VAL A 25 -0.73 7.80 -2.11
C VAL A 25 -1.58 6.74 -2.80
N THR A 26 -1.50 5.48 -2.36
CA THR A 26 -2.25 4.37 -2.95
C THR A 26 -2.76 3.43 -1.87
N THR A 27 -3.96 2.91 -2.06
CA THR A 27 -4.50 1.78 -1.28
C THR A 27 -4.96 0.68 -2.23
N ALA A 28 -4.48 -0.53 -2.00
CA ALA A 28 -4.91 -1.74 -2.69
C ALA A 28 -5.63 -2.65 -1.69
N LYS A 29 -6.79 -3.22 -2.06
CA LYS A 29 -7.54 -4.11 -1.16
C LYS A 29 -8.08 -5.33 -1.89
N LEU A 30 -7.93 -6.49 -1.26
CA LEU A 30 -8.56 -7.74 -1.68
C LEU A 30 -8.89 -8.61 -0.47
N GLY A 31 -10.18 -8.89 -0.26
CA GLY A 31 -10.64 -9.62 0.93
C GLY A 31 -10.24 -8.87 2.21
N HIS A 32 -9.57 -9.58 3.11
CA HIS A 32 -9.02 -9.05 4.36
C HIS A 32 -7.64 -8.39 4.18
N VAL A 33 -7.00 -8.52 3.03
CA VAL A 33 -5.68 -7.92 2.79
C VAL A 33 -5.82 -6.49 2.31
N THR A 34 -5.14 -5.59 3.01
CA THR A 34 -5.01 -4.18 2.65
C THR A 34 -3.53 -3.85 2.46
N GLY A 35 -3.22 -3.28 1.31
CA GLY A 35 -1.91 -2.74 0.97
C GLY A 35 -1.98 -1.22 0.87
N THR A 36 -0.95 -0.52 1.30
CA THR A 36 -0.84 0.93 1.17
C THR A 36 0.55 1.33 0.67
N ILE A 37 0.61 2.38 -0.13
CA ILE A 37 1.86 3.08 -0.42
C ILE A 37 1.78 4.42 0.29
N ILE A 38 2.79 4.71 1.10
CA ILE A 38 3.00 6.01 1.71
C ILE A 38 4.09 6.75 0.96
N ARG A 39 3.92 8.06 0.82
CA ARG A 39 4.97 8.98 0.41
C ARG A 39 5.40 9.76 1.64
N SER A 40 6.69 9.73 1.91
CA SER A 40 7.33 10.46 2.98
C SER A 40 8.20 11.56 2.38
N VAL A 41 8.13 12.76 2.95
CA VAL A 41 8.99 13.89 2.61
C VAL A 41 9.74 14.29 3.87
N TYR A 42 11.06 14.20 3.83
CA TYR A 42 11.96 14.55 4.93
C TYR A 42 13.20 15.28 4.41
N ASP A 43 14.08 15.73 5.29
CA ASP A 43 15.43 16.22 4.96
C ASP A 43 15.44 17.21 3.78
N HIS A 44 14.73 18.32 3.93
CA HIS A 44 14.64 19.41 2.94
C HIS A 44 14.05 19.01 1.57
N GLY A 45 13.08 18.10 1.56
CA GLY A 45 12.34 17.72 0.36
C GLY A 45 12.80 16.41 -0.28
N THR A 46 13.58 15.59 0.43
CA THR A 46 13.85 14.20 0.06
C THR A 46 12.55 13.42 0.11
N VAL A 47 12.12 12.89 -1.04
CA VAL A 47 10.88 12.12 -1.19
C VAL A 47 11.21 10.64 -1.23
N THR A 48 10.55 9.84 -0.38
CA THR A 48 10.59 8.37 -0.43
C THR A 48 9.19 7.80 -0.53
N HIS A 49 9.07 6.63 -1.16
CA HIS A 49 7.84 5.86 -1.21
C HIS A 49 8.06 4.48 -0.59
N GLU A 50 7.15 4.08 0.29
CA GLU A 50 7.22 2.79 1.01
C GLU A 50 5.88 2.09 0.91
N ALA A 51 5.92 0.78 0.67
CA ALA A 51 4.73 -0.06 0.61
C ALA A 51 4.57 -0.85 1.93
N HIS A 52 3.38 -0.78 2.51
CA HIS A 52 2.98 -1.53 3.70
C HIS A 52 1.85 -2.49 3.35
N LEU A 53 1.91 -3.70 3.90
CA LEU A 53 0.91 -4.76 3.73
C LEU A 53 0.39 -5.16 5.10
N GLU A 54 -0.93 -5.25 5.20
CA GLU A 54 -1.64 -5.64 6.41
C GLU A 54 -2.74 -6.65 6.05
N VAL A 55 -2.95 -7.62 6.92
CA VAL A 55 -4.12 -8.50 6.86
C VAL A 55 -5.05 -8.05 7.99
N THR A 56 -6.11 -7.34 7.61
CA THR A 56 -7.10 -6.74 8.52
C THR A 56 -8.32 -7.64 8.68
N GLY A 57 -8.60 -8.06 9.91
CA GLY A 57 -9.80 -8.81 10.30
C GLY A 57 -9.86 -9.00 11.82
N ASP A 58 -10.99 -9.44 12.37
CA ASP A 58 -11.17 -9.73 13.81
C ASP A 58 -10.26 -10.86 14.33
N ASN A 59 -9.47 -11.46 13.43
CA ASN A 59 -8.64 -12.60 13.71
C ASN A 59 -7.16 -12.20 13.61
N SER A 60 -6.46 -12.46 14.71
CA SER A 60 -5.05 -12.16 14.93
C SER A 60 -4.11 -12.65 13.80
N PRO A 61 -2.85 -12.17 13.72
CA PRO A 61 -1.80 -12.68 12.83
C PRO A 61 -1.58 -14.21 12.87
N SER A 62 -2.19 -14.94 13.80
CA SER A 62 -2.27 -16.39 13.84
C SER A 62 -3.13 -17.05 12.75
N GLN A 63 -3.87 -16.30 11.92
CA GLN A 63 -4.76 -16.83 10.88
C GLN A 63 -4.27 -16.65 9.42
N LEU A 64 -2.96 -16.50 9.22
CA LEU A 64 -2.36 -16.68 7.88
C LEU A 64 -2.38 -18.16 7.42
N ASP A 65 -3.22 -19.01 8.02
CA ASP A 65 -3.43 -20.40 7.67
C ASP A 65 -4.53 -20.59 6.61
N ASP A 66 -5.38 -19.59 6.36
CA ASP A 66 -6.32 -19.61 5.22
C ASP A 66 -5.54 -19.44 3.89
N PRO A 67 -5.52 -20.47 3.02
CA PRO A 67 -4.85 -20.38 1.72
C PRO A 67 -5.40 -19.27 0.82
N GLN A 68 -6.65 -18.86 1.02
CA GLN A 68 -7.25 -17.76 0.28
C GLN A 68 -6.68 -16.40 0.72
N ASP A 69 -6.37 -16.21 2.01
CA ASP A 69 -5.74 -14.99 2.49
C ASP A 69 -4.27 -14.90 2.06
N LEU A 70 -3.55 -16.02 2.01
CA LEU A 70 -2.21 -16.07 1.40
C LEU A 70 -2.23 -15.73 -0.09
N ARG A 71 -3.23 -16.24 -0.83
CA ARG A 71 -3.41 -15.88 -2.24
C ARG A 71 -3.75 -14.40 -2.40
N ASN A 72 -4.64 -13.87 -1.56
CA ASN A 72 -4.98 -12.45 -1.58
C ASN A 72 -3.73 -11.60 -1.27
N LEU A 73 -2.90 -12.03 -0.33
CA LEU A 73 -1.66 -11.37 0.05
C LEU A 73 -0.69 -11.26 -1.13
N GLY A 74 -0.41 -12.39 -1.80
CA GLY A 74 0.44 -12.38 -2.99
C GLY A 74 -0.11 -11.49 -4.11
N THR A 75 -1.43 -11.49 -4.30
CA THR A 75 -2.08 -10.66 -5.34
C THR A 75 -1.97 -9.17 -5.03
N VAL A 76 -2.22 -8.76 -3.78
CA VAL A 76 -2.10 -7.36 -3.35
C VAL A 76 -0.64 -6.91 -3.35
N ALA A 77 0.29 -7.78 -2.95
CA ALA A 77 1.73 -7.48 -2.97
C ALA A 77 2.24 -7.23 -4.40
N LEU A 78 1.82 -8.03 -5.38
CA LEU A 78 2.17 -7.80 -6.79
C LEU A 78 1.61 -6.46 -7.30
N ALA A 79 0.34 -6.18 -7.02
CA ALA A 79 -0.27 -4.91 -7.42
C ALA A 79 0.44 -3.72 -6.78
N LEU A 80 0.81 -3.80 -5.50
CA LEU A 80 1.57 -2.76 -4.82
C LEU A 80 2.99 -2.59 -5.39
N ALA A 81 3.65 -3.67 -5.80
CA ALA A 81 4.98 -3.59 -6.41
C ALA A 81 4.93 -2.82 -7.74
N ASP A 82 3.92 -3.06 -8.57
CA ASP A 82 3.72 -2.32 -9.82
C ASP A 82 3.45 -0.82 -9.56
N GLU A 83 2.58 -0.52 -8.58
CA GLU A 83 2.26 0.86 -8.18
C GLU A 83 3.47 1.57 -7.55
N LEU A 84 4.28 0.89 -6.74
CA LEU A 84 5.49 1.44 -6.13
C LEU A 84 6.56 1.73 -7.20
N ALA A 85 6.71 0.83 -8.18
CA ALA A 85 7.59 1.06 -9.32
C ALA A 85 7.13 2.25 -10.17
N ALA A 86 5.82 2.49 -10.29
CA ALA A 86 5.28 3.66 -10.96
C ALA A 86 5.49 4.96 -10.17
N ALA A 87 5.38 4.92 -8.84
CA ALA A 87 5.56 6.10 -7.97
C ALA A 87 7.01 6.60 -7.89
N ASN A 88 7.99 5.73 -8.18
CA ASN A 88 9.42 6.05 -8.15
C ASN A 88 10.04 6.38 -9.53
N ARG A 89 9.22 6.49 -10.58
CA ARG A 89 9.65 6.93 -11.92
C ARG A 89 9.44 8.43 -12.09
#